data_AF-A0A3D3RMB4-F1
#
_entry.id   AF-A0A3D3RMB4-F1
#
_cell.length_a   1.000
_cell.length_b   1.000
_cell.length_c   1.000
_cell.angle_alpha   90.00
_cell.angle_beta   90.00
_cell.angle_gamma   90.00
#
_symmetry.space_group_name_H-M   'P 1'
#
loop_
_entity.id
_entity.type
_entity.pdbx_description
1 polymer ?
#
loop_
_entity_poly.entity_id
_entity_poly.type
_entity_poly.pdbx_seq_one_letter_code
_entity_poly.pdbx_strand_id
1 'polypeptide(L)' 'GLKSAEGFIRKELARTVNLRNTPQIRFIMDQSIEYGVNMSKMIDEVNQHDDEERI' A
#
# COMPACT_ATOMS: atom_id res chain seq x y z
N GLY A 1 12.98 -10.55 -13.42
CA GLY A 1 11.54 -10.35 -13.12
C GLY A 1 11.29 -10.42 -11.62
N LEU A 2 10.11 -10.03 -11.12
CA LEU A 2 9.81 -10.03 -9.66
C LEU A 2 10.10 -11.38 -8.99
N LYS A 3 9.73 -12.49 -9.63
CA LYS A 3 10.05 -13.85 -9.15
C LYS A 3 11.56 -14.12 -9.05
N SER A 4 12.37 -13.59 -9.97
CA SER A 4 13.83 -13.78 -9.92
C SER A 4 14.51 -12.90 -8.86
N ALA A 5 13.85 -11.83 -8.41
CA ALA A 5 14.35 -10.94 -7.35
C ALA A 5 14.03 -11.46 -5.94
N GLU A 6 13.19 -12.49 -5.80
CA GLU A 6 12.72 -13.01 -4.52
C GLU A 6 13.87 -13.38 -3.56
N GLY A 7 14.89 -14.07 -4.06
CA GLY A 7 16.04 -14.50 -3.24
C GLY A 7 16.86 -13.32 -2.71
N PHE A 8 17.04 -12.29 -3.52
CA PHE A 8 17.72 -11.06 -3.12
C PHE A 8 16.93 -10.33 -2.03
N ILE A 9 15.64 -10.10 -2.26
CA ILE A 9 14.76 -9.39 -1.31
C ILE A 9 14.67 -10.15 0.02
N ARG A 10 14.57 -11.49 -0.02
CA ARG A 10 14.51 -12.32 1.19
C ARG A 10 15.79 -12.23 2.03
N LYS A 11 16.96 -12.15 1.38
CA LYS A 11 18.25 -11.96 2.06
C LYS A 11 18.34 -10.59 2.71
N GLU A 12 17.94 -9.54 2.01
CA GLU A 12 17.95 -8.17 2.55
C GLU A 12 16.96 -8.01 3.70
N LEU A 13 15.74 -8.57 3.61
CA LEU A 13 14.78 -8.56 4.71
C LEU A 13 15.30 -9.28 5.96
N ALA A 14 15.99 -10.42 5.79
CA ALA A 14 16.58 -11.14 6.91
C ALA A 14 17.61 -10.28 7.67
N ARG A 15 18.41 -9.50 6.92
CA ARG A 15 19.44 -8.61 7.47
C ARG A 15 18.85 -7.37 8.12
N THR A 16 17.94 -6.69 7.43
CA THR A 16 17.36 -5.41 7.88
C THR A 16 16.44 -5.58 9.08
N VAL A 17 15.67 -6.67 9.14
CA VAL A 17 14.68 -6.94 10.19
C VAL A 17 15.17 -7.99 11.20
N ASN A 18 16.42 -8.46 11.05
CA ASN A 18 17.06 -9.47 11.89
C ASN A 18 16.22 -10.76 12.07
N LEU A 19 15.71 -11.30 10.97
CA LEU A 19 14.88 -12.50 10.97
C LEU A 19 15.76 -13.75 10.86
N ARG A 20 15.58 -14.69 11.80
CA ARG A 20 16.22 -16.02 11.74
C ARG A 20 15.64 -16.90 10.64
N ASN A 21 14.32 -16.82 10.45
CA ASN A 21 13.59 -17.53 9.41
C ASN A 21 12.78 -16.52 8.60
N THR A 22 13.21 -16.25 7.37
CA THR A 22 12.48 -15.33 6.50
C THR A 22 11.44 -16.11 5.70
N PRO A 23 10.14 -15.74 5.77
CA PRO A 23 9.07 -16.43 5.06
C PRO A 23 9.15 -16.24 3.53
N GLN A 24 8.29 -16.93 2.80
CA GLN A 24 8.24 -16.85 1.33
C GLN A 24 7.65 -15.52 0.81
N ILE A 25 8.25 -15.08 -0.30
CA ILE A 25 7.95 -13.97 -1.20
C ILE A 25 6.62 -14.04 -1.94
N ARG A 26 5.52 -13.40 -1.52
CA ARG A 26 4.33 -13.25 -2.38
C ARG A 26 4.22 -11.84 -2.95
N PHE A 27 4.34 -11.74 -4.27
CA PHE A 27 4.08 -10.51 -5.00
C PHE A 27 2.60 -10.44 -5.36
N ILE A 28 1.91 -9.46 -4.79
CA ILE A 28 0.48 -9.20 -5.03
C ILE A 28 0.39 -7.83 -5.68
N MET A 29 -0.41 -7.71 -6.73
CA MET A 29 -0.69 -6.41 -7.33
C MET A 29 -1.60 -5.63 -6.41
N ASP A 30 -1.19 -4.42 -6.06
CA ASP A 30 -2.00 -3.56 -5.21
C ASP A 30 -3.19 -2.99 -6.01
N GLN A 31 -4.40 -3.20 -5.53
CA GLN A 31 -5.64 -2.62 -6.06
C GLN A 31 -6.19 -1.52 -5.14
N SER A 32 -5.56 -1.30 -3.98
CA SER A 32 -6.03 -0.35 -2.98
C SER A 32 -5.87 1.12 -3.40
N ILE A 33 -5.00 1.40 -4.38
CA ILE A 33 -4.80 2.76 -4.91
C ILE A 33 -6.10 3.32 -5.49
N GLU A 34 -6.79 2.54 -6.34
CA GLU A 34 -8.05 2.96 -6.95
C GLU A 34 -9.11 3.25 -5.88
N TYR A 35 -9.22 2.34 -4.91
CA TYR A 35 -10.10 2.51 -3.77
C TYR A 35 -9.77 3.76 -2.95
N GLY A 36 -8.47 4.04 -2.72
CA GLY A 36 -7.99 5.24 -2.04
C GLY A 36 -8.35 6.54 -2.75
N VAL A 37 -8.20 6.58 -4.08
CA VAL A 37 -8.59 7.75 -4.88
C VAL A 37 -10.09 8.02 -4.79
N ASN A 38 -10.91 6.97 -4.89
CA ASN A 38 -12.36 7.09 -4.77
C ASN A 38 -12.77 7.59 -3.37
N MET A 39 -12.14 7.07 -2.31
CA MET A 39 -12.38 7.54 -0.94
C MET A 39 -11.99 9.00 -0.76
N SER A 40 -10.82 9.42 -1.25
CA SER A 40 -10.38 10.80 -1.15
C SER A 40 -11.39 11.74 -1.82
N LYS A 41 -11.84 11.39 -3.03
CA LYS A 41 -12.84 12.17 -3.76
C LYS A 41 -14.15 12.31 -2.96
N MET A 42 -14.64 11.23 -2.36
CA MET A 42 -15.87 11.26 -1.55
C MET A 42 -15.70 12.13 -0.29
N ILE A 43 -14.54 12.08 0.37
CA ILE A 43 -14.24 12.92 1.55
C ILE A 43 -14.20 14.40 1.13
N ASP A 44 -13.54 14.71 0.03
CA ASP A 44 -13.43 16.07 -0.51
C ASP A 44 -14.81 16.63 -0.90
N GLU A 45 -15.67 15.82 -1.51
CA GLU A 45 -17.06 16.18 -1.83
C GLU A 45 -17.89 16.47 -0.58
N VAL A 46 -17.80 15.62 0.45
CA VAL A 46 -18.51 15.85 1.72
C VAL A 46 -18.03 17.14 2.39
N ASN A 47 -16.73 17.38 2.45
CA ASN A 47 -16.18 18.59 3.06
C ASN A 47 -16.60 19.87 2.32
N GLN A 48 -16.69 19.84 0.98
CA GLN A 48 -17.17 20.99 0.20
C GLN A 48 -18.64 21.31 0.51
N HIS A 49 -19.50 20.31 0.58
CA HIS A 49 -20.90 20.50 0.97
C HIS A 49 -21.04 21.06 2.40
N ASP A 50 -20.23 20.56 3.32
CA ASP A 50 -20.17 21.00 4.71
C ASP A 50 -19.73 22.48 4.86
N ASP A 51 -18.85 22.95 3.97
CA ASP A 51 -18.38 24.33 3.94
C ASP A 51 -19.43 25.26 3.30
N GLU A 52 -20.15 24.80 2.26
CA GLU A 52 -21.24 25.54 1.63
C GLU A 52 -22.45 25.73 2.56
N GLU A 53 -22.80 24.74 3.39
CA GLU A 53 -23.89 24.86 4.36
C GLU A 53 -23.57 25.77 5.57
N ARG A 54 -22.29 26.07 5.81
CA ARG A 54 -21.84 26.94 6.90
C ARG A 54 -21.79 28.43 6.53
N ILE A 55 -21.97 28.77 5.26
CA ILE A 55 -21.99 30.15 4.73
C ILE A 55 -23.42 30.67 4.64
#